data_AF-A0A957TRS2-F1
#
_entry.id   AF-A0A957TRS2-F1
#
_cell.length_a   1.000
_cell.length_b   1.000
_cell.length_c   1.000
_cell.angle_alpha   90.00
_cell.angle_beta   90.00
_cell.angle_gamma   90.00
#
_symmetry.space_group_name_H-M   'P 1'
#
loop_
_entity.id
_entity.type
_entity.pdbx_description
1 polymer ?
#
loop_
_entity_poly.entity_id
_entity_poly.type
_entity_poly.pdbx_seq_one_letter_code
_entity_poly.pdbx_strand_id
1 'polypeptide(L)'
;MRRLTYMTMIVILLAAIVAACGGGDEEEPTPTSPPAAVSAEGGAAAVGDTGGLPAAAMQIAQERGLTPDDIRAAMMTYTPSGKWDEYLSFMSGGHSGNLIVVGVPSMRILKNIAVFTPESWQGYGYGSDESKAILDGGNVDGKEIRMGDTHHPA
;
A
#
# COMPACT_ATOMS: atom_id res chain seq x y z
N MET A 1 37.06 -52.41 3.18
CA MET A 1 35.66 -52.69 2.78
C MET A 1 34.64 -51.79 3.46
N ARG A 2 34.61 -51.67 4.81
CA ARG A 2 33.67 -50.78 5.52
C ARG A 2 33.71 -49.29 5.12
N ARG A 3 34.87 -48.71 4.81
CA ARG A 3 34.99 -47.30 4.40
C ARG A 3 34.40 -47.02 3.02
N LEU A 4 34.48 -48.00 2.10
CA LEU A 4 33.93 -47.89 0.76
C LEU A 4 32.41 -48.02 0.76
N THR A 5 31.86 -48.88 1.62
CA THR A 5 30.41 -49.01 1.83
C THR A 5 29.80 -47.78 2.50
N TYR A 6 30.53 -47.12 3.41
CA TYR A 6 30.06 -45.85 3.99
C TYR A 6 30.07 -44.70 2.98
N MET A 7 31.11 -44.58 2.14
CA MET A 7 31.13 -43.56 1.08
C MET A 7 30.00 -43.74 0.07
N THR A 8 29.70 -44.98 -0.34
CA THR A 8 28.60 -45.24 -1.28
C THR A 8 27.24 -44.94 -0.65
N MET A 9 27.03 -45.28 0.63
CA MET A 9 25.80 -44.91 1.35
C MET A 9 25.64 -43.38 1.50
N ILE A 10 26.71 -42.64 1.77
CA ILE A 10 26.68 -41.18 1.89
C ILE A 10 26.34 -40.53 0.53
N VAL A 11 26.92 -41.02 -0.57
CA VAL A 11 26.63 -40.51 -1.92
C VAL A 11 25.17 -40.77 -2.32
N ILE A 12 24.64 -41.96 -2.01
CA ILE A 12 23.24 -42.30 -2.28
C ILE A 12 22.30 -41.44 -1.42
N LEU A 13 22.64 -41.21 -0.15
CA LEU A 13 21.85 -40.34 0.74
C LEU A 13 21.85 -38.88 0.25
N LEU A 14 23.00 -38.36 -0.18
CA LEU A 14 23.12 -37.02 -0.76
C LEU A 14 22.32 -36.88 -2.05
N ALA A 15 22.36 -37.88 -2.93
CA ALA A 15 21.58 -37.88 -4.17
C ALA A 15 20.07 -37.91 -3.89
N ALA A 16 19.63 -38.67 -2.87
CA ALA A 16 18.23 -38.72 -2.46
C ALA A 16 17.75 -37.39 -1.84
N ILE A 17 18.58 -36.69 -1.08
CA ILE A 17 18.27 -35.36 -0.53
C ILE A 17 18.13 -34.32 -1.65
N VAL A 18 19.02 -34.35 -2.66
CA VAL A 18 18.94 -33.46 -3.82
C VAL A 18 17.66 -33.71 -4.64
N ALA A 19 17.26 -34.97 -4.81
CA ALA A 19 16.03 -35.31 -5.51
C ALA A 19 14.77 -34.96 -4.69
N ALA A 20 14.79 -35.13 -3.37
CA ALA A 20 13.66 -34.81 -2.50
C ALA A 20 13.46 -33.29 -2.28
N CYS A 21 14.51 -32.49 -2.46
CA CYS A 21 14.43 -31.03 -2.43
C CYS A 21 14.23 -30.39 -3.81
N GLY A 22 14.28 -31.16 -4.90
CA GLY A 22 14.14 -30.68 -6.27
C GLY A 22 12.75 -30.86 -6.90
N GLY A 23 11.72 -31.18 -6.11
CA GLY A 23 10.37 -31.46 -6.59
C GLY A 23 9.35 -30.45 -6.07
N GLY A 24 9.36 -29.25 -6.65
CA GLY A 24 8.23 -28.34 -6.65
C GLY A 24 8.15 -27.76 -8.05
N ASP A 25 7.23 -28.26 -8.87
CA ASP A 25 6.86 -27.63 -10.14
C ASP A 25 6.15 -26.30 -9.83
N GLU A 26 6.93 -25.28 -9.49
CA GLU A 26 6.54 -23.89 -9.70
C GLU A 26 7.10 -23.51 -11.06
N GLU A 27 6.21 -23.41 -12.04
CA GLU A 27 6.51 -22.83 -13.34
C GLU A 27 6.90 -21.37 -13.12
N GLU A 28 8.20 -21.13 -12.94
CA GLU A 28 8.81 -19.80 -12.92
C GLU A 28 8.53 -19.16 -14.29
N PRO A 29 7.78 -18.04 -14.38
CA PRO A 29 7.57 -17.39 -15.67
C PRO A 29 8.91 -16.81 -16.09
N THR A 30 9.53 -17.43 -17.08
CA THR A 30 10.72 -16.91 -17.74
C THR A 30 10.47 -15.44 -18.09
N PRO A 31 11.29 -14.47 -17.65
CA PRO A 31 11.07 -13.08 -17.99
C PRO A 31 11.31 -12.95 -19.48
N THR A 32 10.23 -12.96 -20.25
CA THR A 32 10.28 -12.64 -21.67
C THR A 32 10.68 -11.17 -21.72
N SER A 33 11.77 -10.89 -22.45
CA SER A 33 12.31 -9.54 -22.57
C SER A 33 11.20 -8.54 -22.91
N PRO A 34 11.17 -7.35 -22.29
CA PRO A 34 10.12 -6.38 -22.55
C PRO A 34 10.11 -6.03 -24.04
N PRO A 35 8.94 -5.97 -24.71
CA PRO A 35 8.89 -5.39 -26.03
C PRO A 35 9.33 -3.92 -25.94
N ALA A 36 10.14 -3.50 -26.91
CA ALA A 36 10.61 -2.13 -27.02
C ALA A 36 9.44 -1.15 -26.92
N ALA A 37 9.64 -0.07 -26.16
CA ALA A 37 8.70 1.02 -25.98
C ALA A 37 8.13 1.46 -27.34
N VAL A 38 6.82 1.30 -27.52
CA VAL A 38 6.09 1.99 -28.58
C VAL A 38 5.48 3.24 -27.98
N SER A 39 5.75 4.36 -28.64
CA SER A 39 5.40 5.70 -28.24
C SER A 39 3.95 5.85 -27.81
N ALA A 40 3.75 6.56 -26.70
CA ALA A 40 2.47 7.12 -26.34
C ALA A 40 2.04 8.13 -27.41
N GLU A 41 0.95 7.85 -28.11
CA GLU A 41 0.18 8.86 -28.83
C GLU A 41 -1.22 8.91 -28.24
N GLY A 42 -1.55 10.06 -27.69
CA GLY A 42 -2.86 10.35 -27.12
C GLY A 42 -3.95 10.24 -28.17
N GLY A 43 -5.05 9.61 -27.77
CA GLY A 43 -6.30 9.61 -28.51
C GLY A 43 -7.41 9.18 -27.59
N ALA A 44 -8.29 10.11 -27.23
CA ALA A 44 -9.57 9.79 -26.62
C ALA A 44 -10.36 8.93 -27.64
N ALA A 45 -10.37 7.61 -27.45
CA ALA A 45 -11.07 6.70 -28.33
C ALA A 45 -12.44 6.36 -27.73
N ALA A 46 -13.44 6.55 -28.58
CA ALA A 46 -14.86 6.34 -28.34
C ALA A 46 -15.17 5.01 -27.65
N VAL A 47 -16.18 5.05 -26.78
CA VAL A 47 -16.83 3.88 -26.17
C VAL A 47 -17.49 3.07 -27.29
N GLY A 48 -16.73 2.13 -27.85
CA GLY A 48 -17.23 1.02 -28.65
C GLY A 48 -17.37 -0.19 -27.72
N ASP A 49 -18.61 -0.65 -27.56
CA ASP A 49 -18.99 -1.83 -26.77
C ASP A 49 -18.30 -3.09 -27.31
N THR A 50 -17.16 -3.42 -26.71
CA THR A 50 -16.60 -4.76 -26.67
C THR A 50 -16.28 -4.98 -25.20
N GLY A 51 -16.94 -5.94 -24.55
CA GLY A 51 -16.96 -6.12 -23.09
C GLY A 51 -15.62 -6.55 -22.44
N GLY A 52 -14.49 -6.04 -22.91
CA GLY A 52 -13.15 -6.28 -22.40
C GLY A 52 -12.35 -5.00 -22.15
N LEU A 53 -11.25 -5.12 -21.40
CA LEU A 53 -10.34 -4.00 -21.17
C LEU A 53 -9.60 -3.60 -22.46
N PRO A 54 -9.23 -2.32 -22.62
CA PRO A 54 -8.39 -1.88 -23.74
C PRO A 54 -7.09 -2.68 -23.83
N ALA A 55 -6.59 -2.92 -25.05
CA ALA A 55 -5.38 -3.70 -25.29
C ALA A 55 -4.17 -3.21 -24.47
N ALA A 56 -4.00 -1.89 -24.34
CA ALA A 56 -2.95 -1.29 -23.53
C ALA A 56 -3.08 -1.65 -22.03
N ALA A 57 -4.30 -1.69 -21.50
CA ALA A 57 -4.54 -2.08 -20.11
C ALA A 57 -4.25 -3.58 -19.90
N MET A 58 -4.60 -4.42 -20.87
CA MET A 58 -4.29 -5.86 -20.85
C MET A 58 -2.78 -6.11 -20.91
N GLN A 59 -2.04 -5.36 -21.73
CA GLN A 59 -0.59 -5.46 -21.79
C GLN A 59 0.05 -5.10 -20.44
N ILE A 60 -0.37 -4.00 -19.80
CA ILE A 60 0.11 -3.62 -18.47
C ILE A 60 -0.19 -4.73 -17.45
N ALA A 61 -1.37 -5.33 -17.49
CA ALA A 61 -1.72 -6.43 -16.60
C ALA A 61 -0.82 -7.66 -16.82
N GLN A 62 -0.52 -8.02 -18.05
CA GLN A 62 0.37 -9.13 -18.40
C GLN A 62 1.82 -8.85 -17.97
N GLU A 63 2.34 -7.65 -18.26
CA GLU A 63 3.70 -7.23 -17.83
C GLU A 63 3.85 -7.24 -16.30
N ARG A 64 2.76 -6.98 -15.58
CA ARG A 64 2.71 -7.04 -14.12
C ARG A 64 2.33 -8.41 -13.56
N GLY A 65 2.08 -9.41 -14.40
CA GLY A 65 1.69 -10.77 -13.99
C GLY A 65 0.38 -10.81 -13.20
N LEU A 66 -0.57 -9.90 -13.46
CA LEU A 66 -1.81 -9.80 -12.69
C LEU A 66 -2.83 -10.86 -13.12
N THR A 67 -3.41 -11.55 -12.15
CA THR A 67 -4.56 -12.42 -12.37
C THR A 67 -5.83 -11.59 -12.58
N PRO A 68 -6.92 -12.18 -13.14
CA PRO A 68 -8.21 -11.50 -13.22
C PRO A 68 -8.72 -10.98 -11.87
N ASP A 69 -8.45 -11.71 -10.78
CA ASP A 69 -8.84 -11.30 -9.44
C ASP A 69 -8.04 -10.09 -8.93
N ASP A 70 -6.75 -10.01 -9.25
CA ASP A 70 -5.90 -8.85 -8.92
C ASP A 70 -6.38 -7.60 -9.65
N ILE A 71 -6.73 -7.73 -10.94
CA ILE A 71 -7.27 -6.63 -11.74
C ILE A 71 -8.58 -6.14 -11.13
N ARG A 72 -9.47 -7.07 -10.75
CA ARG A 72 -10.74 -6.73 -10.06
C ARG A 72 -10.47 -6.01 -8.74
N ALA A 73 -9.56 -6.51 -7.90
CA ALA A 73 -9.23 -5.89 -6.62
C ALA A 73 -8.65 -4.47 -6.80
N ALA A 74 -7.77 -4.27 -7.79
CA ALA A 74 -7.21 -2.95 -8.10
C ALA A 74 -8.27 -1.96 -8.58
N MET A 75 -9.24 -2.41 -9.41
CA MET A 75 -10.33 -1.55 -9.86
C MET A 75 -11.28 -1.14 -8.72
N MET A 76 -11.41 -1.96 -7.67
CA MET A 76 -12.25 -1.64 -6.51
C MET A 76 -11.63 -0.57 -5.60
N THR A 77 -10.31 -0.36 -5.66
CA THR A 77 -9.62 0.67 -4.86
C THR A 77 -9.32 1.94 -5.65
N TYR A 78 -9.32 1.87 -6.97
CA TYR A 78 -9.06 3.02 -7.82
C TYR A 78 -10.23 4.00 -7.86
N THR A 79 -9.97 5.25 -7.50
CA THR A 79 -10.92 6.38 -7.66
C THR A 79 -10.34 7.40 -8.63
N PRO A 80 -10.98 7.66 -9.78
CA PRO A 80 -10.45 8.56 -10.79
C PRO A 80 -10.54 10.03 -10.37
N SER A 81 -9.72 10.88 -11.01
CA SER A 81 -9.74 12.33 -10.80
C SER A 81 -11.12 12.94 -11.06
N GLY A 82 -11.50 13.90 -10.22
CA GLY A 82 -12.82 14.56 -10.30
C GLY A 82 -13.99 13.73 -9.76
N LYS A 83 -13.73 12.52 -9.23
CA LYS A 83 -14.72 11.76 -8.47
C LYS A 83 -14.44 11.84 -6.97
N TRP A 84 -15.53 11.81 -6.21
CA TRP A 84 -15.48 11.74 -4.75
C TRP A 84 -15.30 10.29 -4.31
N ASP A 85 -14.61 10.13 -3.19
CA ASP A 85 -14.65 8.91 -2.41
C ASP A 85 -16.05 8.70 -1.81
N GLU A 86 -16.45 7.45 -1.61
CA GLU A 86 -17.79 7.12 -1.13
C GLU A 86 -17.92 7.36 0.38
N TYR A 87 -16.84 7.13 1.12
CA TYR A 87 -16.80 7.31 2.57
C TYR A 87 -15.64 8.18 3.01
N LEU A 88 -15.83 8.83 4.15
CA LEU A 88 -14.77 9.47 4.91
C LEU A 88 -14.44 8.59 6.12
N SER A 89 -13.16 8.28 6.27
CA SER A 89 -12.62 7.59 7.44
C SER A 89 -11.86 8.61 8.30
N PHE A 90 -12.28 8.74 9.56
CA PHE A 90 -11.60 9.55 10.56
C PHE A 90 -10.63 8.64 11.32
N MET A 91 -9.36 8.71 10.94
CA MET A 91 -8.32 7.83 11.43
C MET A 91 -7.51 8.51 12.53
N SER A 92 -7.08 7.71 13.49
CA SER A 92 -6.13 8.11 14.51
C SER A 92 -4.79 8.49 13.86
N GLY A 93 -4.20 9.59 14.30
CA GLY A 93 -2.79 9.89 14.03
C GLY A 93 -1.81 9.13 14.93
N GLY A 94 -2.33 8.44 15.96
CA GLY A 94 -1.52 7.81 17.01
C GLY A 94 -0.69 8.86 17.75
N HIS A 95 0.57 8.52 18.02
CA HIS A 95 1.55 9.34 18.74
C HIS A 95 1.86 10.71 18.12
N SER A 96 1.39 11.03 16.92
CA SER A 96 1.46 12.42 16.43
C SER A 96 0.40 13.32 17.05
N GLY A 97 -0.62 12.76 17.72
CA GLY A 97 -1.63 13.51 18.48
C GLY A 97 -2.60 14.33 17.62
N ASN A 98 -2.67 14.02 16.33
CA ASN A 98 -3.58 14.61 15.35
C ASN A 98 -4.63 13.58 14.89
N LEU A 99 -5.52 14.01 14.01
CA LEU A 99 -6.54 13.17 13.37
C LEU A 99 -6.41 13.28 11.85
N ILE A 100 -6.50 12.16 11.15
CA ILE A 100 -6.34 12.10 9.70
C ILE A 100 -7.69 11.76 9.06
N VAL A 101 -8.14 12.57 8.12
CA VAL A 101 -9.33 12.29 7.30
C VAL A 101 -8.87 11.63 6.00
N VAL A 102 -9.35 10.42 5.75
CA VAL A 102 -9.01 9.60 4.58
C VAL A 102 -10.26 9.31 3.76
N GLY A 103 -10.15 9.44 2.44
CA GLY A 103 -11.22 9.01 1.52
C GLY A 103 -11.16 7.50 1.27
N VAL A 104 -12.29 6.81 1.29
CA VAL A 104 -12.39 5.37 0.97
C VAL A 104 -13.29 5.21 -0.27
N PRO A 105 -12.85 4.47 -1.31
CA PRO A 105 -11.78 3.46 -1.29
C PRO A 105 -10.39 3.92 -1.75
N SER A 106 -10.20 5.19 -2.15
CA SER A 106 -8.90 5.65 -2.69
C SER A 106 -7.75 5.64 -1.69
N MET A 107 -8.06 5.59 -0.39
CA MET A 107 -7.12 5.67 0.73
C MET A 107 -6.26 6.94 0.72
N ARG A 108 -6.69 8.00 0.04
CA ARG A 108 -5.99 9.29 0.00
C ARG A 108 -6.24 10.07 1.29
N ILE A 109 -5.17 10.67 1.84
CA ILE A 109 -5.30 11.66 2.92
C ILE A 109 -5.92 12.93 2.35
N LEU A 110 -7.10 13.29 2.86
CA LEU A 110 -7.84 14.48 2.45
C LEU A 110 -7.56 15.67 3.36
N LYS A 111 -7.36 15.41 4.66
CA LYS A 111 -7.09 16.45 5.64
C LYS A 111 -6.34 15.89 6.83
N ASN A 112 -5.40 16.67 7.36
CA ASN A 112 -4.87 16.49 8.70
C ASN A 112 -5.51 17.54 9.63
N ILE A 113 -6.03 17.13 10.77
CA ILE A 113 -6.70 17.95 11.77
C ILE A 113 -5.85 17.93 13.04
N ALA A 114 -5.32 19.08 13.44
CA ALA A 114 -4.57 19.22 14.67
C ALA A 114 -5.48 19.09 15.90
N VAL A 115 -5.04 18.34 16.93
CA VAL A 115 -5.84 18.07 18.13
C VAL A 115 -5.01 18.31 19.41
N PHE A 116 -4.13 17.37 19.76
CA PHE A 116 -3.36 17.37 21.02
C PHE A 116 -1.94 17.91 20.88
N THR A 117 -1.39 17.89 19.66
CA THR A 117 -0.04 18.36 19.36
C THR A 117 -0.11 19.66 18.54
N PRO A 118 0.69 20.70 18.87
CA PRO A 118 0.83 21.87 18.02
C PRO A 118 1.29 21.50 16.61
N GLU A 119 0.64 22.07 15.59
CA GLU A 119 1.01 21.85 14.19
C GLU A 119 1.39 23.15 13.50
N SER A 120 2.70 23.32 13.26
CA SER A 120 3.29 24.56 12.75
C SER A 120 2.80 24.95 11.36
N TRP A 121 2.61 24.00 10.46
CA TRP A 121 2.11 24.26 9.11
C TRP A 121 0.67 24.84 9.11
N GLN A 122 -0.14 24.47 10.09
CA GLN A 122 -1.51 24.99 10.24
C GLN A 122 -1.57 26.24 11.15
N GLY A 123 -0.47 26.55 11.84
CA GLY A 123 -0.43 27.58 12.88
C GLY A 123 -1.10 27.19 14.21
N TYR A 124 -1.61 25.96 14.34
CA TYR A 124 -2.27 25.49 15.56
C TYR A 124 -1.27 25.37 16.71
N GLY A 125 -1.52 26.11 17.81
CA GLY A 125 -0.61 26.20 18.95
C GLY A 125 0.56 27.17 18.79
N TYR A 126 0.66 27.87 17.65
CA TYR A 126 1.72 28.86 17.40
C TYR A 126 1.15 30.25 17.10
N GLY A 127 0.20 30.36 16.17
CA GLY A 127 -0.19 31.62 15.54
C GLY A 127 -1.44 32.30 16.10
N SER A 128 -2.31 31.58 16.81
CA SER A 128 -3.53 32.16 17.42
C SER A 128 -3.56 31.94 18.92
N ASP A 129 -4.15 32.89 19.66
CA ASP A 129 -4.27 32.77 21.12
C ASP A 129 -5.38 31.78 21.49
N GLU A 130 -6.39 31.64 20.63
CA GLU A 130 -7.47 30.67 20.79
C GLU A 130 -6.95 29.23 20.70
N SER A 131 -6.04 28.93 19.75
CA SER A 131 -5.48 27.58 19.63
C SER A 131 -4.54 27.24 20.79
N LYS A 132 -3.78 28.22 21.29
CA LYS A 132 -2.97 28.05 22.51
C LYS A 132 -3.88 27.80 23.72
N ALA A 133 -4.95 28.55 23.87
CA ALA A 133 -5.90 28.37 24.97
C ALA A 133 -6.56 26.99 24.96
N ILE A 134 -6.87 26.42 23.78
CA ILE A 134 -7.37 25.04 23.66
C ILE A 134 -6.34 24.04 24.17
N LEU A 135 -5.08 24.16 23.75
CA LEU A 135 -4.00 23.29 24.20
C LEU A 135 -3.72 23.45 25.70
N ASP A 136 -3.80 24.67 26.21
CA ASP A 136 -3.61 24.96 27.63
C ASP A 136 -4.69 24.33 28.52
N GLY A 137 -5.90 24.13 27.98
CA GLY A 137 -6.95 23.36 28.66
C GLY A 137 -6.56 21.91 28.94
N GLY A 138 -5.57 21.36 28.24
CA GLY A 138 -5.02 20.02 28.46
C GLY A 138 -3.83 19.96 29.43
N ASN A 139 -3.39 21.09 29.99
CA ASN A 139 -2.26 21.12 30.92
C ASN A 139 -2.64 20.45 32.26
N VAL A 140 -1.68 19.75 32.88
CA VAL A 140 -1.89 19.03 34.15
C VAL A 140 -0.87 19.52 35.17
N ASP A 141 -1.32 19.86 36.39
CA ASP A 141 -0.47 20.34 37.49
C ASP A 141 0.44 21.53 37.10
N GLY A 142 -0.07 22.43 36.26
CA GLY A 142 0.69 23.58 35.73
C GLY A 142 1.77 23.22 34.72
N LYS A 143 1.88 21.94 34.32
CA LYS A 143 2.79 21.47 33.29
C LYS A 143 2.13 21.55 31.92
N GLU A 144 2.82 22.21 31.00
CA GLU A 144 2.42 22.26 29.61
C GLU A 144 2.47 20.88 28.96
N ILE A 145 1.38 20.49 28.31
CA ILE A 145 1.31 19.27 27.48
C ILE A 145 1.16 19.71 26.03
N ARG A 146 2.14 19.34 25.20
CA ARG A 146 2.23 19.72 23.78
C ARG A 146 2.45 18.53 22.86
N MET A 147 2.30 17.32 23.40
CA MET A 147 2.42 16.06 22.68
C MET A 147 1.24 15.19 23.13
N GLY A 148 0.70 14.39 22.22
CA GLY A 148 -0.41 13.51 22.54
C GLY A 148 -0.45 12.27 21.68
N ASP A 149 -1.35 11.36 22.03
CA ASP A 149 -1.59 10.12 21.29
C ASP A 149 -3.09 9.94 21.05
N THR A 150 -3.54 10.21 19.83
CA THR A 150 -4.96 10.07 19.46
C THR A 150 -5.27 8.59 19.28
N HIS A 151 -6.08 7.98 20.15
CA HIS A 151 -6.36 6.53 20.05
C HIS A 151 -7.63 6.19 19.25
N HIS A 152 -8.79 6.70 19.68
CA HIS A 152 -10.10 6.26 19.16
C HIS A 152 -10.96 7.45 18.68
N PRO A 153 -10.80 7.88 17.42
CA PRO A 153 -11.81 8.72 16.77
C PRO A 153 -13.10 7.91 16.55
N ALA A 154 -14.24 8.48 16.90
CA ALA A 154 -15.57 7.85 16.79
C ALA A 154 -16.59 8.85 16.23
#